data_AF-A0A6M0BTW4-F1
#
_entry.id   AF-A0A6M0BTW4-F1
#
_cell.length_a   1.000
_cell.length_b   1.000
_cell.length_c   1.000
_cell.angle_alpha   90.00
_cell.angle_beta   90.00
_cell.angle_gamma   90.00
#
_symmetry.space_group_name_H-M   'P 1'
#
loop_
_entity.id
_entity.type
_entity.pdbx_description
1 polymer ?
#
loop_
_entity_poly.entity_id
_entity_poly.type
_entity_poly.pdbx_seq_one_letter_code
_entity_poly.pdbx_strand_id
1 'polypeptide(L)'
;MVHLGDNSGRPNFWSRPSYFQLAEKKGWKVLPGTDPLPLKSEYTKPGSFGFIVEGKFNIVEPGKSMKQILLNPTTSVQPYGCLETPFRFIRNQFAIRYGAHN
;
A
#
# COMPACT_ATOMS: atom_id res chain seq x y z
N MET A 1 -2.05 11.08 14.89
CA MET A 1 -1.41 9.75 14.85
C MET A 1 -0.76 9.59 13.50
N VAL A 2 0.46 9.04 13.44
CA VAL A 2 1.21 8.81 12.20
C VAL A 2 1.00 7.35 11.78
N HIS A 3 0.85 7.13 10.47
CA HIS A 3 0.77 5.79 9.86
C HIS A 3 1.84 5.67 8.78
N LEU A 4 2.26 4.45 8.45
CA LEU A 4 3.22 4.18 7.37
C LEU A 4 2.48 3.61 6.17
N GLY A 5 2.95 3.91 4.96
CA GLY A 5 2.49 3.27 3.73
C GLY A 5 3.38 2.08 3.35
N ASP A 6 2.79 1.00 2.86
CA ASP A 6 3.52 -0.08 2.16
C ASP A 6 3.07 -0.11 0.70
N ASN A 7 4.00 -0.10 -0.24
CA ASN A 7 3.73 -0.01 -1.67
C ASN A 7 3.86 -1.39 -2.32
N SER A 8 2.89 -1.77 -3.17
CA SER A 8 2.86 -3.08 -3.86
C SER A 8 4.08 -3.35 -4.75
N GLY A 9 4.73 -2.30 -5.24
CA GLY A 9 5.96 -2.33 -6.04
C GLY A 9 7.21 -2.77 -5.27
N ARG A 10 7.13 -2.90 -3.93
CA ARG A 10 8.19 -3.56 -3.16
C ARG A 10 8.29 -5.03 -3.61
N PRO A 11 9.45 -5.53 -4.01
CA PRO A 11 9.60 -6.91 -4.45
C PRO A 11 9.41 -7.89 -3.28
N ASN A 12 8.77 -9.02 -3.59
CA ASN A 12 8.43 -10.05 -2.61
C ASN A 12 9.63 -10.76 -1.96
N PHE A 13 10.82 -10.69 -2.59
CA PHE A 13 12.05 -11.30 -2.09
C PHE A 13 12.83 -10.38 -1.14
N TRP A 14 12.44 -9.12 -0.98
CA TRP A 14 13.02 -8.26 0.04
C TRP A 14 12.38 -8.53 1.39
N SER A 15 13.23 -8.61 2.42
CA SER A 15 12.78 -8.65 3.80
C SER A 15 11.87 -7.47 4.11
N ARG A 16 10.91 -7.71 4.99
CA ARG A 16 10.01 -6.64 5.46
C ARG A 16 10.83 -5.55 6.16
N PRO A 17 10.69 -4.26 5.76
CA PRO A 17 11.44 -3.17 6.38
C PRO A 17 11.30 -3.15 7.91
N SER A 18 12.41 -3.00 8.63
CA SER A 18 12.43 -2.96 10.10
C SER A 18 11.60 -1.80 10.67
N TYR A 19 11.46 -0.71 9.92
CA TYR A 19 10.62 0.43 10.29
C TYR A 19 9.14 0.07 10.43
N PHE A 20 8.64 -0.94 9.70
CA PHE A 20 7.26 -1.41 9.88
C PHE A 20 7.08 -2.08 11.23
N GLN A 21 8.04 -2.90 11.66
CA GLN A 21 8.01 -3.50 12.99
C GLN A 21 8.13 -2.45 14.09
N LEU A 22 8.95 -1.41 13.88
CA LEU A 22 9.08 -0.30 14.83
C LEU A 22 7.77 0.50 14.93
N ALA A 23 7.09 0.74 13.81
CA ALA A 23 5.81 1.43 13.78
C ALA A 23 4.74 0.64 14.55
N GLU A 24 4.65 -0.68 14.31
CA GLU A 24 3.72 -1.56 15.01
C GLU A 24 3.97 -1.57 16.53
N LYS A 25 5.23 -1.61 16.96
CA LYS A 25 5.61 -1.48 18.38
C LYS A 25 5.18 -0.15 19.01
N LYS A 26 5.03 0.91 18.21
CA LYS A 26 4.52 2.22 18.65
C LYS A 26 2.99 2.35 18.54
N GLY A 27 2.29 1.27 18.18
CA GLY A 27 0.84 1.28 17.95
C GLY A 27 0.42 1.96 16.64
N TRP A 28 1.36 2.21 15.72
CA TRP A 28 1.07 2.75 14.40
C TRP A 28 0.74 1.63 13.42
N LYS A 29 -0.16 1.91 12.49
CA LYS A 29 -0.57 0.98 11.44
C LYS A 29 0.28 1.16 10.19
N VAL A 30 0.53 0.05 9.51
CA VAL A 30 1.07 0.00 8.15
C VAL A 30 -0.10 -0.17 7.19
N LEU A 31 -0.26 0.78 6.28
CA LEU A 31 -1.36 0.87 5.33
C LEU A 31 -0.85 0.46 3.94
N PRO A 32 -1.13 -0.77 3.48
CA PRO A 32 -0.76 -1.20 2.13
C PRO A 32 -1.52 -0.42 1.06
N GLY A 33 -0.87 -0.14 -0.05
CA GLY A 33 -1.44 0.56 -1.20
C GLY A 33 -0.82 0.11 -2.50
N THR A 34 -1.66 0.00 -3.53
CA THR A 34 -1.19 -0.41 -4.86
C THR A 34 -0.17 0.59 -5.39
N ASP A 35 -0.50 1.88 -5.38
CA ASP A 35 0.37 2.98 -5.83
C ASP A 35 1.18 2.63 -7.10
N PRO A 36 0.47 2.41 -8.23
CA PRO A 36 1.04 1.89 -9.45
C PRO A 36 2.07 2.87 -10.04
N LEU A 37 3.07 2.31 -10.71
CA LEU A 37 4.09 3.11 -11.38
C LEU A 37 3.47 3.84 -12.59
N PRO A 38 4.05 4.98 -13.03
CA PRO A 38 3.56 5.74 -14.19
C PRO A 38 3.95 5.06 -15.51
N LEU A 39 3.61 3.77 -15.67
CA LEU A 39 3.88 2.95 -16.84
C LEU A 39 2.56 2.49 -17.45
N LYS A 40 2.45 2.53 -18.78
CA LYS A 40 1.26 2.03 -19.50
C LYS A 40 0.90 0.59 -19.12
N SER A 41 1.91 -0.23 -18.81
CA SER A 41 1.75 -1.63 -18.42
C SER A 41 1.15 -1.85 -17.02
N GLU A 42 0.97 -0.80 -16.22
CA GLU A 42 0.45 -0.89 -14.84
C GLU A 42 -1.06 -0.64 -14.74
N TYR A 43 -1.77 -0.46 -15.87
CA TYR A 43 -3.21 -0.13 -15.90
C TYR A 43 -4.12 -1.15 -15.21
N THR A 44 -3.72 -2.41 -15.12
CA THR A 44 -4.49 -3.48 -14.44
C THR A 44 -4.21 -3.57 -12.94
N LYS A 45 -3.22 -2.84 -12.45
CA LYS A 45 -2.74 -2.96 -11.07
C LYS A 45 -3.63 -2.28 -10.02
N PRO A 46 -4.30 -1.13 -10.28
CA PRO A 46 -5.14 -0.46 -9.28
C PRO A 46 -6.08 -1.43 -8.56
N GLY A 47 -6.02 -1.45 -7.22
CA GLY A 47 -6.87 -2.32 -6.39
C GLY A 47 -6.37 -3.75 -6.22
N SER A 48 -5.21 -4.13 -6.75
CA SER A 48 -4.63 -5.47 -6.58
C SER A 48 -3.91 -5.66 -5.23
N PHE A 49 -3.59 -4.58 -4.52
CA PHE A 49 -2.93 -4.60 -3.22
C PHE A 49 -3.45 -3.45 -2.35
N GLY A 50 -3.83 -3.76 -1.12
CA GLY A 50 -4.47 -2.81 -0.24
C GLY A 50 -4.87 -3.44 1.09
N PHE A 51 -5.84 -2.85 1.77
CA PHE A 51 -6.35 -3.35 3.04
C PHE A 51 -7.86 -3.20 3.17
N ILE A 52 -8.41 -3.98 4.10
CA ILE A 52 -9.80 -3.93 4.55
C ILE A 52 -9.81 -3.50 6.02
N VAL A 53 -10.78 -2.66 6.38
CA VAL A 53 -11.06 -2.24 7.76
C VAL A 53 -12.57 -2.32 7.99
N GLU A 54 -12.94 -2.64 9.23
CA GLU A 54 -14.33 -2.59 9.67
C GLU A 54 -14.60 -1.31 10.47
N GLY A 55 -15.76 -0.72 10.26
CA GLY A 55 -16.18 0.46 11.01
C GLY A 55 -17.46 1.10 10.50
N LYS A 56 -17.98 2.07 11.27
CA LYS A 56 -19.15 2.84 10.88
C LYS A 56 -18.80 3.76 9.72
N PHE A 57 -19.54 3.65 8.62
CA PHE A 57 -19.31 4.42 7.40
C PHE A 57 -20.50 5.34 7.11
N ASN A 58 -20.29 6.65 7.16
CA ASN A 58 -21.28 7.64 6.73
C ASN A 58 -21.00 8.05 5.28
N ILE A 59 -21.94 7.76 4.39
CA ILE A 59 -21.84 8.08 2.96
C ILE A 59 -21.87 9.58 2.65
N VAL A 60 -22.46 10.40 3.54
CA VAL A 60 -22.50 11.86 3.41
C VAL A 60 -21.15 12.48 3.78
N GLU A 61 -20.42 11.87 4.72
CA GLU A 61 -19.10 12.31 5.18
C GLU A 61 -18.06 11.17 5.11
N PRO A 62 -17.72 10.65 3.92
CA PRO A 62 -16.90 9.45 3.79
C PRO A 62 -15.47 9.67 4.30
N GLY A 63 -14.85 10.80 3.97
CA GLY A 63 -13.48 11.11 4.42
C GLY A 63 -13.36 11.22 5.94
N LYS A 64 -14.38 11.78 6.61
CA LYS A 64 -14.44 11.85 8.08
C LYS A 64 -14.57 10.46 8.70
N SER A 65 -15.44 9.63 8.14
CA SER A 65 -15.64 8.24 8.57
C SER A 65 -14.34 7.44 8.43
N MET A 66 -13.70 7.48 7.27
CA MET A 66 -12.42 6.82 7.01
C MET A 66 -11.33 7.28 7.99
N LYS A 67 -11.22 8.60 8.20
CA LYS A 67 -10.26 9.15 9.16
C LYS A 67 -10.51 8.65 10.58
N GLN A 68 -11.77 8.61 11.04
CA GLN A 68 -12.12 8.09 12.36
C GLN A 68 -11.79 6.60 12.50
N ILE A 69 -12.11 5.78 11.51
CA ILE A 69 -11.77 4.35 11.47
C ILE A 69 -10.24 4.16 11.56
N LEU A 70 -9.47 4.89 10.74
CA LEU A 70 -8.03 4.77 10.73
C LEU A 70 -7.36 5.29 12.01
N LEU A 71 -7.93 6.30 12.66
CA LEU A 71 -7.41 6.84 13.92
C LEU A 71 -7.79 6.02 15.16
N ASN A 72 -8.83 5.17 15.08
CA ASN A 72 -9.22 4.31 16.19
C ASN A 72 -8.14 3.24 16.47
N PRO A 73 -7.50 3.21 17.65
CA PRO A 73 -6.45 2.23 17.96
C PRO A 73 -6.91 0.77 17.87
N THR A 74 -8.19 0.49 18.07
CA THR A 74 -8.72 -0.89 18.06
C THR A 74 -9.05 -1.40 16.66
N THR A 75 -9.00 -0.54 15.63
CA THR A 75 -9.27 -0.96 14.26
C THR A 75 -8.17 -1.86 13.73
N SER A 76 -8.53 -3.09 13.39
CA SER A 76 -7.67 -4.04 12.70
C SER A 76 -7.59 -3.72 11.20
N VAL A 77 -6.36 -3.69 10.66
CA VAL A 77 -6.09 -3.49 9.23
C VAL A 77 -5.76 -4.86 8.65
N GLN A 78 -6.62 -5.38 7.79
CA GLN A 78 -6.42 -6.67 7.12
C GLN A 78 -5.84 -6.45 5.72
N PRO A 79 -4.55 -6.72 5.49
CA PRO A 79 -3.93 -6.54 4.18
C PRO A 79 -4.45 -7.58 3.17
N TYR A 80 -4.49 -7.23 1.89
CA TYR A 80 -4.75 -8.14 0.78
C TYR A 80 -3.80 -7.87 -0.39
N GLY A 81 -3.70 -8.85 -1.27
CA GLY A 81 -2.88 -8.77 -2.48
C GLY A 81 -1.45 -9.27 -2.29
N CYS A 82 -0.66 -9.15 -3.35
CA CYS A 82 0.72 -9.63 -3.39
C CYS A 82 1.69 -8.50 -3.73
N LEU A 83 2.90 -8.60 -3.17
CA LEU A 83 4.05 -7.79 -3.55
C LEU A 83 4.54 -8.11 -4.96
N GLU A 84 5.37 -7.23 -5.52
CA GLU A 84 5.89 -7.36 -6.88
C GLU A 84 6.76 -8.62 -7.05
N THR A 85 6.60 -9.33 -8.17
CA THR A 85 7.46 -10.47 -8.49
C THR A 85 8.85 -9.99 -8.93
N PRO A 86 9.91 -10.80 -8.79
CA PRO A 86 11.27 -10.38 -9.16
C PRO A 86 11.37 -9.89 -10.61
N PHE A 87 10.75 -10.61 -11.55
CA PHE A 87 10.77 -10.27 -12.96
C PHE A 87 10.03 -8.96 -13.26
N ARG A 88 8.82 -8.78 -12.72
CA ARG A 88 8.06 -7.55 -12.91
C ARG A 88 8.76 -6.36 -12.27
N PHE A 89 9.36 -6.54 -11.09
CA PHE A 89 10.15 -5.52 -10.42
C PHE A 89 11.30 -5.06 -11.31
N ILE A 90 12.15 -5.96 -11.78
CA ILE A 90 13.30 -5.63 -12.63
C ILE A 90 12.83 -4.96 -13.93
N ARG A 91 11.85 -5.54 -14.62
CA ARG A 91 11.27 -4.96 -15.85
C ARG A 91 10.78 -3.53 -15.62
N ASN A 92 10.04 -3.30 -14.54
CA ASN A 92 9.48 -2.00 -14.20
C ASN A 92 10.59 -0.99 -13.86
N GLN A 93 11.65 -1.40 -13.17
CA GLN A 93 12.81 -0.54 -12.90
C GLN A 93 13.54 -0.13 -14.19
N PHE A 94 13.69 -1.03 -15.16
CA PHE A 94 14.22 -0.68 -16.48
C PHE A 94 13.27 0.26 -17.24
N ALA A 95 11.98 -0.02 -17.24
CA ALA A 95 10.98 0.79 -17.94
C ALA A 95 10.92 2.23 -17.41
N ILE A 96 11.03 2.43 -16.09
CA ILE A 96 11.08 3.78 -15.51
C ILE A 96 12.34 4.52 -15.94
N ARG A 97 13.50 3.85 -15.92
CA ARG A 97 14.80 4.50 -16.15
C ARG A 97 15.10 4.74 -17.64
N TYR A 98 14.61 3.87 -18.51
CA TYR A 98 14.98 3.86 -19.93
C TYR A 98 13.78 3.94 -20.88
N GLY A 99 12.56 3.66 -20.40
CA GLY A 99 11.35 3.64 -21.21
C GLY A 99 10.59 4.97 -21.25
N ALA A 100 11.05 6.01 -20.54
CA ALA A 100 10.42 7.34 -20.50
C ALA A 100 10.76 8.25 -21.70
N HIS A 101 11.56 7.77 -22.66
CA HIS A 101 11.83 8.46 -23.93
C HIS A 101 11.25 7.65 -25.10
N ASN A 102 9.99 7.90 -25.43
CA ASN A 102 9.40 7.75 -26.77
C ASN A 102 8.02 8.40 -26.80
#